data_AF-A0A7S2YG72-F1
#
_entry.id   AF-A0A7S2YG72-F1
#
_cell.length_a   1.000
_cell.length_b   1.000
_cell.length_c   1.000
_cell.angle_alpha   90.00
_cell.angle_beta   90.00
_cell.angle_gamma   90.00
#
_symmetry.space_group_name_H-M   'P 1'
#
loop_
_entity.id
_entity.type
_entity.pdbx_description
1 polymer ?
#
loop_
_entity_poly.entity_id
_entity_poly.type
_entity_poly.pdbx_seq_one_letter_code
_entity_poly.pdbx_strand_id
1 'polypeptide(L)'
;MAAILCGGIGACCKGLGQCLSLPFQACSSVCGETCTFVKKALTSPFTPYLLTTFALNLPPTIWGARAFLTSLAENQRCQGDSWLWVNSGLALVHILAAFYIVFRIQEQKPDVPLVQATVDGQEEDTAKASAAETGTSYQKMSKGEEESNTKKSGSLTDQLIASVATSVFPVTKTATATPTPEPGTRGAYYGDVYEEGEANSVQRLKQLFCYDAVMAVYILAAIFWCVWQSVGISQALVSDDGQASDLCDSVENWSSLSIMCGFLYAMLVFVAFCCSFMCLKR
;
A
#
# COMPACT_ATOMS: atom_id res chain seq x y z
N MET A 1 -9.78 -23.88 -12.85
CA MET A 1 -9.44 -22.84 -13.85
C MET A 1 -8.91 -21.55 -13.22
N ALA A 2 -9.47 -21.05 -12.11
CA ALA A 2 -8.92 -19.89 -11.39
C ALA A 2 -7.47 -20.11 -10.90
N ALA A 3 -7.12 -21.31 -10.43
CA ALA A 3 -5.75 -21.66 -10.03
C ALA A 3 -4.73 -21.59 -11.18
N ILE A 4 -5.12 -21.96 -12.41
CA ILE A 4 -4.25 -21.90 -13.60
C ILE A 4 -4.02 -20.44 -14.01
N LEU A 5 -5.05 -19.60 -13.94
CA LEU A 5 -4.94 -18.15 -14.15
C LEU A 5 -4.08 -17.50 -13.05
N CYS A 6 -4.23 -17.89 -11.78
CA CYS A 6 -3.39 -17.38 -10.69
C CYS A 6 -1.92 -17.79 -10.85
N GLY A 7 -1.64 -19.02 -11.29
CA GLY A 7 -0.28 -19.48 -11.58
C GLY A 7 0.36 -18.75 -12.75
N GLY A 8 -0.36 -18.59 -13.86
CA GLY A 8 0.13 -17.87 -15.05
C GLY A 8 0.34 -16.37 -14.81
N ILE A 9 -0.63 -15.73 -14.15
CA ILE A 9 -0.53 -14.31 -13.78
C ILE A 9 0.59 -14.11 -12.76
N GLY A 10 0.75 -15.00 -11.78
CA GLY A 10 1.83 -14.92 -10.78
C GLY A 10 3.23 -14.96 -11.42
N ALA A 11 3.46 -15.85 -12.39
CA ALA A 11 4.72 -15.91 -13.12
C ALA A 11 4.96 -14.64 -13.97
N CYS A 12 3.91 -14.14 -14.64
CA CYS A 12 3.98 -12.90 -15.40
C CYS A 12 4.27 -11.68 -14.49
N CYS A 13 3.65 -11.63 -13.30
CA CYS A 13 3.87 -10.57 -12.33
C CYS A 13 5.29 -10.56 -11.78
N LYS A 14 5.92 -11.73 -11.57
CA LYS A 14 7.33 -11.80 -11.17
C LYS A 14 8.26 -11.24 -12.26
N GLY A 15 8.03 -11.62 -13.52
CA GLY A 15 8.81 -11.09 -14.65
C GLY A 15 8.62 -9.58 -14.84
N LEU A 16 7.36 -9.11 -14.79
CA LEU A 16 7.04 -7.69 -14.90
C LEU A 16 7.64 -6.89 -13.74
N GLY A 17 7.56 -7.40 -12.50
CA GLY A 17 8.15 -6.77 -11.33
C GLY A 17 9.67 -6.63 -11.44
N GLN A 18 10.36 -7.65 -11.98
CA GLN A 18 11.79 -7.57 -12.26
C GLN A 18 12.10 -6.50 -13.32
N CYS A 19 11.38 -6.49 -14.45
CA CYS A 19 11.56 -5.47 -15.49
C CYS A 19 11.31 -4.04 -14.98
N LEU A 20 10.23 -3.84 -14.21
CA LEU A 20 9.89 -2.54 -13.63
C LEU A 20 10.89 -2.10 -12.55
N SER A 21 11.58 -3.04 -11.90
CA SER A 21 12.59 -2.73 -10.89
C SER A 21 13.95 -2.30 -11.45
N LEU A 22 14.23 -2.55 -12.74
CA LEU A 22 15.50 -2.18 -13.39
C LEU A 22 15.84 -0.68 -13.30
N PRO A 23 14.93 0.27 -13.61
CA PRO A 23 15.23 1.70 -13.43
C PRO A 23 15.52 2.06 -11.97
N PHE A 24 14.83 1.44 -11.01
CA PHE A 24 15.10 1.64 -9.59
C PHE A 24 16.43 1.04 -9.15
N GLN A 25 16.87 -0.04 -9.79
CA GLN A 25 18.17 -0.65 -9.52
C GLN A 25 19.31 0.26 -10.01
N ALA A 26 19.13 0.89 -11.17
CA ALA A 26 20.05 1.92 -11.66
C ALA A 26 20.05 3.18 -10.78
N CYS A 27 18.91 3.52 -10.16
CA CYS A 27 18.77 4.70 -9.29
C CYS A 27 19.07 4.42 -7.80
N SER A 28 19.46 3.19 -7.45
CA SER A 28 19.68 2.79 -6.04
C SER A 28 20.78 3.59 -5.34
N SER A 29 21.73 4.14 -6.10
CA SER A 29 22.77 5.04 -5.56
C SER A 29 22.26 6.41 -5.15
N VAL A 30 21.13 6.87 -5.70
CA VAL A 30 20.57 8.21 -5.46
C VAL A 30 19.40 8.16 -4.47
N CYS A 31 18.55 7.12 -4.57
CA CYS A 31 17.30 7.06 -3.83
C CYS A 31 17.39 6.37 -2.45
N GLY A 32 18.51 5.71 -2.09
CA GLY A 32 18.68 5.14 -0.75
C GLY A 32 17.56 4.16 -0.33
N GLU A 33 17.06 4.31 0.91
CA GLU A 33 16.07 3.39 1.51
C GLU A 33 14.72 3.36 0.76
N THR A 34 14.27 4.47 0.16
CA THR A 34 12.99 4.53 -0.56
C THR A 34 13.01 3.66 -1.82
N CYS A 35 14.15 3.54 -2.49
CA CYS A 35 14.30 2.66 -3.66
C CYS A 35 14.15 1.18 -3.26
N THR A 36 14.74 0.77 -2.13
CA THR A 36 14.62 -0.59 -1.60
C THR A 36 13.17 -0.91 -1.23
N PHE A 37 12.47 0.07 -0.66
CA PHE A 37 11.06 -0.03 -0.31
C PHE A 37 10.16 -0.20 -1.54
N VAL A 38 10.31 0.65 -2.55
CA VAL A 38 9.55 0.55 -3.82
C VAL A 38 9.85 -0.77 -4.51
N LYS A 39 11.11 -1.21 -4.54
CA LYS A 39 11.48 -2.52 -5.08
C LYS A 39 10.74 -3.66 -4.38
N LYS A 40 10.71 -3.67 -3.03
CA LYS A 40 9.99 -4.69 -2.26
C LYS A 40 8.49 -4.70 -2.58
N ALA A 41 7.88 -3.51 -2.66
CA ALA A 41 6.48 -3.36 -3.04
C ALA A 41 6.20 -3.86 -4.48
N LEU A 42 7.08 -3.56 -5.43
CA LEU A 42 6.98 -4.01 -6.84
C LEU A 42 7.34 -5.48 -7.07
N THR A 43 7.96 -6.15 -6.11
CA THR A 43 8.15 -7.61 -6.12
C THR A 43 7.02 -8.37 -5.40
N SER A 44 6.05 -7.66 -4.83
CA SER A 44 4.93 -8.24 -4.10
C SER A 44 3.91 -8.89 -5.05
N PRO A 45 3.11 -9.87 -4.60
CA PRO A 45 1.93 -10.31 -5.37
C PRO A 45 0.92 -9.19 -5.67
N PHE A 46 1.01 -8.04 -4.97
CA PHE A 46 0.15 -6.86 -5.15
C PHE A 46 0.67 -5.87 -6.19
N THR A 47 1.77 -6.17 -6.90
CA THR A 47 2.34 -5.28 -7.92
C THR A 47 1.35 -4.84 -9.00
N PRO A 48 0.48 -5.71 -9.56
CA PRO A 48 -0.51 -5.27 -10.54
C PRO A 48 -1.43 -4.19 -9.98
N TYR A 49 -1.88 -4.34 -8.73
CA TYR A 49 -2.73 -3.35 -8.07
C TYR A 49 -2.00 -2.01 -7.87
N LEU A 50 -0.76 -2.02 -7.39
CA LEU A 50 0.04 -0.80 -7.23
C LEU A 50 0.33 -0.14 -8.57
N LEU A 51 0.71 -0.92 -9.58
CA LEU A 51 1.02 -0.42 -10.91
C LEU A 51 -0.21 0.22 -11.56
N THR A 52 -1.36 -0.45 -11.52
CA THR A 52 -2.62 0.11 -12.06
C THR A 52 -3.03 1.37 -11.32
N THR A 53 -2.94 1.38 -9.98
CA THR A 53 -3.26 2.57 -9.19
C THR A 53 -2.34 3.73 -9.56
N PHE A 54 -1.04 3.50 -9.63
CA PHE A 54 -0.07 4.52 -9.98
C PHE A 54 -0.25 5.00 -11.43
N ALA A 55 -0.36 4.10 -12.40
CA ALA A 55 -0.47 4.43 -13.81
C ALA A 55 -1.72 5.28 -14.12
N LEU A 56 -2.84 5.03 -13.43
CA LEU A 56 -4.10 5.74 -13.68
C LEU A 56 -4.28 6.99 -12.81
N ASN A 57 -3.67 7.06 -11.63
CA ASN A 57 -3.79 8.23 -10.73
C ASN A 57 -2.62 9.21 -10.85
N LEU A 58 -1.46 8.79 -11.36
CA LEU A 58 -0.33 9.68 -11.56
C LEU A 58 -0.62 10.79 -12.58
N PRO A 59 -1.21 10.54 -13.76
CA PRO A 59 -1.48 11.60 -14.72
C PRO A 59 -2.41 12.70 -14.16
N PRO A 60 -3.57 12.38 -13.55
CA PRO A 60 -4.40 13.35 -12.81
C PRO A 60 -3.63 14.16 -11.77
N THR A 61 -2.73 13.49 -11.03
CA THR A 61 -1.89 14.14 -10.01
C THR A 61 -0.98 15.19 -10.64
N ILE A 62 -0.25 14.81 -11.70
CA ILE A 62 0.69 15.70 -12.41
C ILE A 62 -0.05 16.88 -13.05
N TRP A 63 -1.17 16.63 -13.72
CA TRP A 63 -1.92 17.70 -14.40
C TRP A 63 -2.57 18.67 -13.43
N GLY A 64 -3.18 18.19 -12.34
CA GLY A 64 -3.72 19.10 -11.33
C GLY A 64 -2.63 19.86 -10.58
N ALA A 65 -1.45 19.27 -10.37
CA ALA A 65 -0.32 20.00 -9.81
C ALA A 65 0.18 21.10 -10.77
N ARG A 66 0.24 20.82 -12.08
CA ARG A 66 0.58 21.83 -13.09
C ARG A 66 -0.44 22.95 -13.15
N ALA A 67 -1.73 22.63 -13.20
CA ALA A 67 -2.81 23.62 -13.20
C ALA A 67 -2.78 24.51 -11.95
N PHE A 68 -2.52 23.92 -10.78
CA PHE A 68 -2.33 24.67 -9.55
C PHE A 68 -1.14 25.63 -9.63
N LEU A 69 0.01 25.17 -10.14
CA LEU A 69 1.21 26.01 -10.30
C LEU A 69 0.98 27.15 -11.30
N THR A 70 0.27 26.92 -12.40
CA THR A 70 -0.06 27.98 -13.37
C THR A 70 -1.07 28.98 -12.79
N SER A 71 -2.07 28.50 -12.04
CA SER A 71 -3.06 29.32 -11.33
C SER A 71 -2.39 30.29 -10.34
N LEU A 72 -1.34 29.83 -9.65
CA LEU A 72 -0.53 30.66 -8.76
C LEU A 72 0.32 31.70 -9.50
N ALA A 73 0.80 31.39 -10.70
CA ALA A 73 1.70 32.26 -11.45
C ALA A 73 0.96 33.40 -12.17
N GLU A 74 -0.21 33.12 -12.76
CA GLU A 74 -0.88 34.03 -13.70
C GLU A 74 -2.11 34.75 -13.12
N ASN A 75 -2.54 34.40 -11.89
CA ASN A 75 -3.77 34.92 -11.26
C ASN A 75 -5.06 34.76 -12.10
N GLN A 76 -5.00 33.99 -13.18
CA GLN A 76 -6.12 33.71 -14.06
C GLN A 76 -6.72 32.34 -13.70
N ARG A 77 -8.02 32.32 -13.39
CA ARG A 77 -8.73 31.08 -13.05
C ARG A 77 -9.51 30.60 -14.26
N CYS A 78 -9.12 29.44 -14.80
CA CYS A 78 -9.93 28.74 -15.79
C CYS A 78 -11.09 28.01 -15.11
N GLN A 79 -12.22 27.94 -15.80
CA GLN A 79 -13.31 27.05 -15.39
C GLN A 79 -12.79 25.61 -15.38
N GLY A 80 -13.03 24.88 -14.28
CA GLY A 80 -12.50 23.52 -14.10
C GLY A 80 -11.16 23.40 -13.37
N ASP A 81 -10.40 24.48 -13.18
CA ASP A 81 -9.16 24.45 -12.37
C ASP A 81 -9.45 23.97 -10.94
N SER A 82 -10.55 24.48 -10.37
CA SER A 82 -11.04 24.05 -9.05
C SER A 82 -11.32 22.56 -8.95
N TRP A 83 -11.83 21.96 -10.02
CA TRP A 83 -12.13 20.53 -10.07
C TRP A 83 -10.85 19.70 -10.15
N LEU A 84 -9.90 20.13 -10.99
CA LEU A 84 -8.67 19.41 -11.28
C LEU A 84 -7.72 19.36 -10.08
N TRP A 85 -7.58 20.43 -9.29
CA TRP A 85 -6.72 20.40 -8.11
C TRP A 85 -7.28 19.47 -7.02
N VAL A 86 -8.60 19.48 -6.78
CA VAL A 86 -9.23 18.54 -5.83
C VAL A 86 -9.05 17.12 -6.33
N ASN A 87 -9.25 16.89 -7.63
CA ASN A 87 -9.07 15.56 -8.21
C ASN A 87 -7.61 15.07 -8.09
N SER A 88 -6.62 15.95 -8.26
CA SER A 88 -5.21 15.63 -8.03
C SER A 88 -4.93 15.23 -6.58
N GLY A 89 -5.50 15.97 -5.61
CA GLY A 89 -5.42 15.60 -4.20
C GLY A 89 -6.01 14.22 -3.90
N LEU A 90 -7.19 13.92 -4.44
CA LEU A 90 -7.84 12.61 -4.27
C LEU A 90 -7.08 11.48 -4.97
N ALA A 91 -6.53 11.73 -6.16
CA ALA A 91 -5.69 10.78 -6.88
C ALA A 91 -4.42 10.44 -6.08
N LEU A 92 -3.80 11.43 -5.44
CA LEU A 92 -2.68 11.21 -4.54
C LEU A 92 -3.09 10.39 -3.30
N VAL A 93 -4.26 10.66 -2.71
CA VAL A 93 -4.80 9.85 -1.61
C VAL A 93 -4.98 8.39 -2.03
N HIS A 94 -5.47 8.11 -3.25
CA HIS A 94 -5.56 6.74 -3.77
C HIS A 94 -4.19 6.06 -3.90
N ILE A 95 -3.18 6.77 -4.39
CA ILE A 95 -1.81 6.24 -4.47
C ILE A 95 -1.28 5.90 -3.06
N LEU A 96 -1.40 6.83 -2.11
CA LEU A 96 -0.94 6.64 -0.74
C LEU A 96 -1.69 5.49 -0.04
N ALA A 97 -3.01 5.41 -0.22
CA ALA A 97 -3.83 4.35 0.33
C ALA A 97 -3.47 2.97 -0.25
N ALA A 98 -3.18 2.88 -1.55
CA ALA A 98 -2.75 1.63 -2.17
C ALA A 98 -1.44 1.12 -1.57
N PHE A 99 -0.47 2.02 -1.35
CA PHE A 99 0.75 1.68 -0.62
C PHE A 99 0.44 1.22 0.81
N TYR A 100 -0.34 2.00 1.57
CA TYR A 100 -0.75 1.64 2.94
C TYR A 100 -1.36 0.23 3.01
N ILE A 101 -2.32 -0.08 2.14
CA ILE A 101 -2.98 -1.40 2.08
C ILE A 101 -1.94 -2.52 1.88
N VAL A 102 -1.04 -2.36 0.90
CA VAL A 102 -0.01 -3.36 0.63
C VAL A 102 0.93 -3.53 1.82
N PHE A 103 1.34 -2.45 2.48
CA PHE A 103 2.19 -2.54 3.68
C PHE A 103 1.49 -3.25 4.83
N ARG A 104 0.23 -2.89 5.10
CA ARG A 104 -0.54 -3.50 6.18
C ARG A 104 -0.76 -4.99 5.96
N ILE A 105 -0.99 -5.42 4.72
CA ILE A 105 -1.11 -6.84 4.39
C ILE A 105 0.24 -7.57 4.58
N GLN A 106 1.36 -6.94 4.21
CA GLN A 106 2.69 -7.55 4.37
C GLN A 106 3.16 -7.61 5.83
N GLU A 107 2.75 -6.67 6.67
CA GLU A 107 3.11 -6.61 8.09
C GLU A 107 2.34 -7.60 8.96
N GLN A 108 1.19 -8.10 8.49
CA GLN A 108 0.49 -9.22 9.13
C GLN A 108 1.26 -10.53 8.93
N LYS A 109 2.46 -10.59 9.50
CA LYS A 109 3.05 -11.87 9.86
C LYS A 109 2.09 -12.50 10.87
N PRO A 110 1.64 -13.75 10.64
CA PRO A 110 0.90 -14.44 11.67
C PRO A 110 1.82 -14.55 12.88
N ASP A 111 1.55 -13.77 13.92
CA ASP A 111 2.04 -14.02 15.28
C ASP A 111 1.34 -15.26 15.83
N VAL A 112 1.37 -16.36 15.06
CA VAL A 112 1.09 -17.67 15.61
C VAL A 112 2.34 -17.95 16.43
N PRO A 113 2.27 -17.92 17.78
CA PRO A 113 3.34 -18.51 18.55
C PRO A 113 3.48 -19.91 17.97
N LEU A 114 4.66 -20.20 17.43
CA LEU A 114 5.02 -21.57 17.12
C LEU A 114 4.86 -22.26 18.46
N VAL A 115 3.72 -22.89 18.68
CA VAL A 115 3.61 -24.01 19.59
C VAL A 115 4.51 -25.02 18.90
N GLN A 116 5.81 -24.89 19.16
CA GLN A 116 6.71 -26.02 19.12
C GLN A 116 6.00 -27.00 20.02
N ALA A 117 5.24 -27.90 19.39
CA ALA A 117 4.91 -29.15 20.00
C ALA A 117 6.27 -29.74 20.30
N THR A 118 6.77 -29.49 21.52
CA THR A 118 7.74 -30.34 22.16
C THR A 118 7.04 -31.68 22.16
N VAL A 119 7.27 -32.44 21.08
CA VAL A 119 7.03 -33.86 21.08
C VAL A 119 8.06 -34.33 22.09
N ASP A 120 7.66 -34.32 23.37
CA ASP A 120 8.32 -35.06 24.42
C ASP A 120 8.21 -36.52 23.97
N GLY A 121 9.17 -36.93 23.15
CA GLY A 121 9.58 -38.31 23.03
C GLY A 121 10.05 -38.72 24.41
N GLN A 122 9.11 -39.21 25.19
CA GLN A 122 9.40 -40.02 26.36
C GLN A 122 9.95 -41.35 25.83
N GLU A 123 11.20 -41.35 25.38
CA GLU A 123 12.04 -42.53 25.39
C GLU A 123 12.74 -42.53 26.75
N GLU A 124 12.05 -43.16 27.70
CA GLU A 124 12.59 -43.50 29.00
C GLU A 124 13.63 -44.59 28.80
N ASP A 125 14.91 -44.23 28.72
CA ASP A 125 15.95 -45.14 29.19
C ASP A 125 17.25 -44.43 29.64
N THR A 126 17.43 -44.48 30.97
CA THR A 126 18.67 -44.83 31.67
C THR A 126 19.94 -43.95 31.52
N ALA A 127 20.10 -43.07 32.51
CA ALA A 127 21.32 -42.78 33.29
C ALA A 127 22.71 -42.70 32.61
N LYS A 128 23.35 -41.52 32.70
CA LYS A 128 24.59 -41.34 33.47
C LYS A 128 24.99 -39.87 33.62
N ALA A 129 25.44 -39.55 34.83
CA ALA A 129 26.00 -38.29 35.26
C ALA A 129 27.36 -37.97 34.61
N SER A 130 27.70 -36.68 34.44
CA SER A 130 28.76 -36.00 35.19
C SER A 130 29.14 -34.63 34.60
N ALA A 131 29.51 -33.70 35.50
CA ALA A 131 30.42 -32.54 35.35
C ALA A 131 30.03 -31.44 34.34
N ALA A 132 29.67 -30.23 34.79
CA ALA A 132 30.53 -29.17 35.32
C ALA A 132 31.54 -28.63 34.29
N GLU A 133 31.32 -27.41 33.78
CA GLU A 133 32.31 -26.33 33.74
C GLU A 133 31.70 -24.97 33.28
N THR A 134 31.82 -24.01 34.19
CA THR A 134 32.23 -22.60 34.06
C THR A 134 32.47 -21.99 32.67
N GLY A 135 32.06 -20.72 32.48
CA GLY A 135 32.75 -19.85 31.51
C GLY A 135 32.00 -18.61 31.02
N THR A 136 32.12 -17.52 31.77
CA THR A 136 32.00 -16.10 31.37
C THR A 136 32.40 -15.74 29.93
N SER A 137 31.70 -14.78 29.31
CA SER A 137 32.29 -13.47 28.95
C SER A 137 31.30 -12.53 28.28
N TYR A 138 31.12 -11.35 28.89
CA TYR A 138 30.52 -10.17 28.29
C TYR A 138 31.54 -9.53 27.35
N GLN A 139 31.15 -9.20 26.10
CA GLN A 139 31.86 -8.19 25.32
C GLN A 139 30.95 -7.02 24.94
N LYS A 140 31.28 -5.91 25.60
CA LYS A 140 30.84 -4.54 25.41
C LYS A 140 31.66 -3.93 24.27
N MET A 141 31.03 -3.35 23.25
CA MET A 141 31.71 -2.41 22.34
C MET A 141 30.89 -1.13 22.13
N SER A 142 31.46 -0.06 22.70
CA SER A 142 31.50 1.34 22.30
C SER A 142 30.99 1.63 20.89
N LYS A 143 29.96 2.47 20.70
CA LYS A 143 29.97 3.94 20.68
C LYS A 143 31.02 4.53 19.72
N GLY A 144 30.52 5.11 18.63
CA GLY A 144 31.19 6.05 17.73
C GLY A 144 30.11 6.92 17.08
N GLU A 145 29.77 8.03 17.73
CA GLU A 145 28.95 9.11 17.15
C GLU A 145 29.90 10.03 16.38
N GLU A 146 29.69 10.13 15.07
CA GLU A 146 30.36 11.11 14.21
C GLU A 146 29.28 12.06 13.67
N GLU A 147 29.18 13.24 14.29
CA GLU A 147 28.31 14.33 13.82
C GLU A 147 28.90 14.97 12.56
N SER A 148 28.39 14.60 11.39
CA SER A 148 28.63 15.32 10.14
C SER A 148 27.51 16.32 9.89
N ASN A 149 27.79 17.58 10.22
CA ASN A 149 26.89 18.71 10.08
C ASN A 149 26.92 19.22 8.63
N THR A 150 26.21 18.54 7.72
CA THR A 150 26.10 18.98 6.32
C THR A 150 24.78 19.71 6.11
N LYS A 151 24.85 21.05 6.08
CA LYS A 151 23.72 21.94 5.80
C LYS A 151 23.31 21.81 4.33
N LYS A 152 22.43 20.84 4.04
CA LYS A 152 21.87 20.61 2.70
C LYS A 152 20.71 21.58 2.48
N SER A 153 20.85 22.47 1.50
CA SER A 153 19.76 23.28 0.96
C SER A 153 18.78 22.32 0.25
N GLY A 154 17.81 21.80 1.00
CA GLY A 154 16.78 20.91 0.48
C GLY A 154 15.85 21.67 -0.47
N SER A 155 15.62 21.08 -1.65
CA SER A 155 14.59 21.55 -2.58
C SER A 155 13.23 21.54 -1.88
N LEU A 156 12.38 22.55 -2.14
CA LEU A 156 11.05 22.68 -1.56
C LEU A 156 10.19 21.41 -1.75
N THR A 157 10.45 20.66 -2.82
CA THR A 157 9.85 19.34 -3.11
C THR A 157 10.21 18.26 -2.10
N ASP A 158 11.44 18.22 -1.59
CA ASP A 158 11.88 17.21 -0.62
C ASP A 158 11.25 17.47 0.77
N GLN A 159 11.03 18.74 1.12
CA GLN A 159 10.32 19.12 2.36
C GLN A 159 8.83 18.78 2.28
N LEU A 160 8.20 18.96 1.12
CA LEU A 160 6.78 18.61 0.95
C LEU A 160 6.55 17.10 1.12
N ILE A 161 7.42 16.27 0.52
CA ILE A 161 7.33 14.80 0.61
C ILE A 161 7.59 14.32 2.05
N ALA A 162 8.59 14.88 2.74
CA ALA A 162 8.88 14.53 4.13
C ALA A 162 7.74 14.94 5.08
N SER A 163 7.11 16.11 4.90
CA SER A 163 6.04 16.57 5.79
C SER A 163 4.75 15.75 5.67
N VAL A 164 4.44 15.25 4.47
CA VAL A 164 3.31 14.34 4.23
C VAL A 164 3.57 12.96 4.85
N ALA A 165 4.83 12.49 4.86
CA ALA A 165 5.19 11.23 5.52
C ALA A 165 5.09 11.29 7.06
N THR A 166 5.35 12.46 7.68
CA THR A 166 5.30 12.61 9.15
C THR A 166 3.94 13.05 9.71
N SER A 167 3.02 13.57 8.89
CA SER A 167 1.72 14.07 9.37
C SER A 167 0.59 13.02 9.32
N VAL A 168 0.83 11.86 8.72
CA VAL A 168 -0.15 10.77 8.60
C VAL A 168 0.07 9.76 9.74
N PHE A 169 -0.41 10.16 10.92
CA PHE A 169 -0.72 9.35 12.13
C PHE A 169 0.44 8.72 12.92
N PRO A 170 0.68 9.14 14.19
CA PRO A 170 1.27 8.24 15.17
C PRO A 170 0.25 7.15 15.52
N VAL A 171 0.44 5.94 14.98
CA VAL A 171 -0.33 4.77 15.38
C VAL A 171 0.09 4.38 16.80
N THR A 172 -0.63 4.86 17.80
CA THR A 172 -0.50 4.37 19.18
C THR A 172 -1.11 2.97 19.25
N LYS A 173 -0.27 1.93 19.16
CA LYS A 173 -0.68 0.55 19.43
C LYS A 173 -1.08 0.45 20.91
N THR A 174 -2.39 0.52 21.18
CA THR A 174 -2.93 0.15 22.49
C THR A 174 -3.00 -1.38 22.52
N ALA A 175 -2.10 -2.01 23.27
CA ALA A 175 -2.13 -3.44 23.50
C ALA A 175 -3.30 -3.76 24.45
N THR A 176 -4.40 -4.25 23.90
CA THR A 176 -5.48 -4.84 24.70
C THR A 176 -5.01 -6.21 25.19
N ALA A 177 -4.92 -6.39 26.50
CA ALA A 177 -4.54 -7.66 27.11
C ALA A 177 -5.61 -8.73 26.81
N THR A 178 -5.22 -9.76 26.06
CA THR A 178 -6.05 -10.94 25.81
C THR A 178 -6.09 -11.81 27.07
N PRO A 179 -7.26 -12.25 27.54
CA PRO A 179 -7.37 -13.13 28.70
C PRO A 179 -6.70 -14.49 28.45
N THR A 180 -5.95 -14.94 29.45
CA THR A 180 -5.25 -16.22 29.51
C THR A 180 -6.27 -17.37 29.43
N PRO A 181 -6.15 -18.33 28.49
CA PRO A 181 -7.04 -19.47 28.44
C PRO A 181 -6.80 -20.43 29.61
N GLU A 182 -7.89 -20.94 30.20
CA GLU A 182 -7.87 -21.89 31.30
C GLU A 182 -7.27 -23.25 30.87
N PRO A 183 -6.48 -23.90 31.74
CA PRO A 183 -5.88 -25.20 31.46
C PRO A 183 -6.89 -26.31 31.76
N GLY A 184 -7.40 -26.98 30.72
CA GLY A 184 -7.99 -28.30 30.96
C GLY A 184 -9.03 -28.80 29.97
N THR A 185 -8.63 -29.15 28.76
CA THR A 185 -9.17 -30.35 28.09
C THR A 185 -8.20 -30.81 27.00
N ARG A 186 -7.47 -31.92 27.24
CA ARG A 186 -6.66 -32.59 26.22
C ARG A 186 -7.59 -33.24 25.20
N GLY A 187 -7.97 -32.50 24.16
CA GLY A 187 -8.53 -33.05 22.93
C GLY A 187 -7.41 -33.56 22.04
N ALA A 188 -7.53 -34.79 21.53
CA ALA A 188 -6.61 -35.37 20.57
C ALA A 188 -6.53 -34.48 19.32
N TYR A 189 -5.42 -33.76 19.19
CA TYR A 189 -5.12 -32.91 18.05
C TYR A 189 -4.71 -33.82 16.89
N TYR A 190 -5.62 -34.06 15.95
CA TYR A 190 -5.26 -34.59 14.64
C TYR A 190 -4.34 -33.58 13.97
N GLY A 191 -3.07 -33.95 13.82
CA GLY A 191 -2.12 -33.25 12.97
C GLY A 191 -2.45 -33.49 11.51
N ASP A 192 -3.51 -32.85 11.03
CA ASP A 192 -3.57 -32.54 9.61
C ASP A 192 -2.55 -31.42 9.38
N VAL A 193 -1.50 -31.76 8.64
CA VAL A 193 -0.58 -30.81 8.05
C VAL A 193 -1.41 -29.94 7.12
N TYR A 194 -1.95 -28.86 7.67
CA TYR A 194 -2.80 -27.97 6.92
C TYR A 194 -2.00 -27.41 5.72
N GLU A 195 -2.49 -27.67 4.51
CA GLU A 195 -2.39 -26.73 3.38
C GLU A 195 -3.17 -25.44 3.74
N GLU A 196 -2.77 -24.76 4.83
CA GLU A 196 -3.51 -23.71 5.56
C GLU A 196 -3.46 -22.32 4.90
N GLY A 197 -3.20 -22.28 3.60
CA GLY A 197 -3.05 -21.03 2.87
C GLY A 197 -4.36 -20.34 2.52
N GLU A 198 -5.43 -21.11 2.25
CA GLU A 198 -6.62 -20.57 1.57
C GLU A 198 -7.74 -20.12 2.52
N ALA A 199 -8.06 -20.91 3.54
CA ALA A 199 -9.24 -20.70 4.40
C ALA A 199 -9.18 -19.42 5.26
N ASN A 200 -7.98 -18.89 5.52
CA ASN A 200 -7.79 -17.75 6.42
C ASN A 200 -7.74 -16.39 5.71
N SER A 201 -7.77 -16.36 4.37
CA SER A 201 -7.66 -15.12 3.58
C SER A 201 -8.86 -14.17 3.80
N VAL A 202 -10.07 -14.72 3.85
CA VAL A 202 -11.32 -13.95 4.05
C VAL A 202 -11.39 -13.34 5.44
N GLN A 203 -10.98 -14.10 6.47
CA GLN A 203 -10.98 -13.60 7.84
C GLN A 203 -10.02 -12.43 7.99
N ARG A 204 -8.82 -12.50 7.39
CA ARG A 204 -7.86 -11.38 7.36
C ARG A 204 -8.42 -10.16 6.64
N LEU A 205 -9.10 -10.35 5.50
CA LEU A 205 -9.72 -9.24 4.77
C LEU A 205 -10.85 -8.59 5.56
N LYS A 206 -11.72 -9.41 6.19
CA LYS A 206 -12.79 -8.94 7.07
C LYS A 206 -12.21 -8.17 8.26
N GLN A 207 -11.12 -8.66 8.84
CA GLN A 207 -10.46 -7.97 9.93
C GLN A 207 -9.93 -6.60 9.48
N LEU A 208 -9.33 -6.53 8.30
CA LEU A 208 -8.83 -5.28 7.72
C LEU A 208 -9.98 -4.29 7.44
N PHE A 209 -11.07 -4.72 6.79
CA PHE A 209 -12.17 -3.84 6.43
C PHE A 209 -13.05 -3.41 7.61
N CYS A 210 -13.25 -4.28 8.60
CA CYS A 210 -14.14 -3.98 9.72
C CYS A 210 -13.44 -3.31 10.90
N TYR A 211 -12.14 -3.53 11.11
CA TYR A 211 -11.44 -3.05 12.30
C TYR A 211 -10.36 -1.99 12.00
N ASP A 212 -9.93 -1.81 10.75
CA ASP A 212 -8.96 -0.78 10.40
C ASP A 212 -9.67 0.55 10.10
N ALA A 213 -9.59 1.50 11.03
CA ALA A 213 -10.20 2.82 10.89
C ALA A 213 -9.70 3.58 9.66
N VAL A 214 -8.43 3.38 9.26
CA VAL A 214 -7.86 4.03 8.07
C VAL A 214 -8.54 3.52 6.81
N MET A 215 -8.86 2.22 6.76
CA MET A 215 -9.60 1.65 5.63
C MET A 215 -11.03 2.17 5.54
N ALA A 216 -11.71 2.35 6.67
CA ALA A 216 -13.04 2.96 6.68
C ALA A 216 -13.01 4.39 6.12
N VAL A 217 -12.04 5.21 6.55
CA VAL A 217 -11.83 6.57 6.03
C VAL A 217 -11.54 6.55 4.53
N TYR A 218 -10.69 5.62 4.07
CA TYR A 218 -10.39 5.47 2.64
C TYR A 218 -11.62 5.13 1.80
N ILE A 219 -12.50 4.24 2.27
CA ILE A 219 -13.74 3.90 1.55
C ILE A 219 -14.63 5.14 1.40
N LEU A 220 -14.77 5.96 2.45
CA LEU A 220 -15.52 7.21 2.37
C LEU A 220 -14.88 8.18 1.38
N ALA A 221 -13.55 8.30 1.38
CA ALA A 221 -12.82 9.12 0.42
C ALA A 221 -13.02 8.64 -1.02
N ALA A 222 -13.04 7.32 -1.25
CA ALA A 222 -13.30 6.73 -2.56
C ALA A 222 -14.73 6.99 -3.04
N ILE A 223 -15.74 6.91 -2.16
CA ILE A 223 -17.13 7.26 -2.50
C ILE A 223 -17.24 8.74 -2.85
N PHE A 224 -16.65 9.61 -2.03
CA PHE A 224 -16.59 11.04 -2.31
C PHE A 224 -15.92 11.31 -3.66
N TRP A 225 -14.82 10.64 -3.96
CA TRP A 225 -14.13 10.75 -5.24
C TRP A 225 -15.00 10.30 -6.42
N CYS A 226 -15.76 9.20 -6.32
CA CYS A 226 -16.70 8.78 -7.38
C CYS A 226 -17.77 9.85 -7.65
N VAL A 227 -18.30 10.49 -6.61
CA VAL A 227 -19.23 11.62 -6.76
C VAL A 227 -18.53 12.81 -7.41
N TRP A 228 -17.30 13.11 -6.98
CA TRP A 228 -16.47 14.18 -7.56
C TRP A 228 -16.19 13.98 -9.06
N GLN A 229 -15.93 12.74 -9.48
CA GLN A 229 -15.77 12.39 -10.90
C GLN A 229 -17.04 12.69 -11.72
N SER A 230 -18.21 12.46 -11.14
CA SER A 230 -19.49 12.73 -11.78
C SER A 230 -19.72 14.24 -11.96
N VAL A 231 -19.32 15.05 -10.97
CA VAL A 231 -19.32 16.52 -11.10
C VAL A 231 -18.42 16.98 -12.24
N GLY A 232 -17.26 16.34 -12.43
CA GLY A 232 -16.34 16.63 -13.54
C GLY A 232 -16.98 16.39 -14.90
N ILE A 233 -17.70 15.28 -15.07
CA ILE A 233 -18.48 15.02 -16.30
C ILE A 233 -19.52 16.10 -16.51
N SER A 234 -20.28 16.47 -15.48
CA SER A 234 -21.30 17.51 -15.61
C SER A 234 -20.71 18.85 -16.04
N GLN A 235 -19.52 19.21 -15.54
CA GLN A 235 -18.83 20.42 -16.00
C GLN A 235 -18.38 20.30 -17.45
N ALA A 236 -17.80 19.16 -17.84
CA ALA A 236 -17.35 18.91 -19.21
C ALA A 236 -18.50 18.93 -20.23
N LEU A 237 -19.71 18.54 -19.83
CA LEU A 237 -20.90 18.55 -20.70
C LEU A 237 -21.59 19.93 -20.80
N VAL A 238 -21.34 20.84 -19.85
CA VAL A 238 -22.02 22.15 -19.75
C VAL A 238 -21.13 23.30 -20.23
N SER A 239 -19.86 23.07 -20.52
CA SER A 239 -18.98 24.05 -21.16
C SER A 239 -19.57 24.47 -22.51
N ASP A 240 -20.20 25.65 -22.55
CA ASP A 240 -20.71 26.28 -23.76
C ASP A 240 -19.53 26.97 -24.47
N ASP A 241 -19.45 26.86 -25.81
CA ASP A 241 -18.29 27.24 -26.66
C ASP A 241 -18.01 28.76 -26.71
N GLY A 242 -18.55 29.53 -25.77
CA GLY A 242 -18.49 30.97 -25.68
C GLY A 242 -17.12 31.49 -25.26
N GLN A 243 -16.19 31.53 -26.21
CA GLN A 243 -15.00 32.39 -26.19
C GLN A 243 -13.99 32.06 -25.05
N ALA A 244 -13.59 30.79 -24.95
CA ALA A 244 -12.45 30.40 -24.13
C ALA A 244 -11.15 30.97 -24.71
N SER A 245 -10.28 31.51 -23.84
CA SER A 245 -8.91 31.88 -24.20
C SER A 245 -8.06 30.63 -24.43
N ASP A 246 -7.16 30.62 -25.43
CA ASP A 246 -6.26 29.51 -25.79
C ASP A 246 -5.58 28.81 -24.60
N LEU A 247 -5.32 29.53 -23.50
CA LEU A 247 -4.73 28.98 -22.28
C LEU A 247 -5.64 27.93 -21.61
N CYS A 248 -6.96 28.15 -21.59
CA CYS A 248 -7.91 27.27 -20.91
C CYS A 248 -8.24 26.00 -21.72
N ASP A 249 -8.01 26.01 -23.04
CA ASP A 249 -8.17 24.82 -23.90
C ASP A 249 -7.25 23.67 -23.46
N SER A 250 -6.06 24.01 -22.93
CA SER A 250 -5.13 23.01 -22.39
C SER A 250 -5.68 22.33 -21.13
N VAL A 251 -6.36 23.09 -20.27
CA VAL A 251 -6.94 22.61 -19.00
C VAL A 251 -8.12 21.69 -19.27
N GLU A 252 -8.96 22.01 -20.26
CA GLU A 252 -10.09 21.17 -20.66
C GLU A 252 -9.64 19.80 -21.18
N ASN A 253 -8.59 19.79 -22.01
CA ASN A 253 -7.99 18.55 -22.50
C ASN A 253 -7.44 17.68 -21.36
N TRP A 254 -6.75 18.28 -20.39
CA TRP A 254 -6.24 17.55 -19.22
C TRP A 254 -7.35 17.07 -18.31
N SER A 255 -8.41 17.86 -18.13
CA SER A 255 -9.60 17.47 -17.38
C SER A 255 -10.26 16.24 -17.98
N SER A 256 -10.52 16.27 -19.29
CA SER A 256 -11.14 15.14 -20.02
C SER A 256 -10.33 13.85 -19.89
N LEU A 257 -9.01 13.94 -20.07
CA LEU A 257 -8.12 12.78 -19.94
C LEU A 257 -8.07 12.28 -18.49
N SER A 258 -8.05 13.19 -17.51
CA SER A 258 -8.10 12.87 -16.09
C SER A 258 -9.39 12.15 -15.69
N ILE A 259 -10.54 12.60 -16.21
CA ILE A 259 -11.85 11.95 -16.03
C ILE A 259 -11.80 10.52 -16.59
N MET A 260 -11.30 10.34 -17.81
CA MET A 260 -11.17 9.01 -18.43
C MET A 260 -10.29 8.06 -17.60
N CYS A 261 -9.12 8.53 -17.13
CA CYS A 261 -8.25 7.75 -16.26
C CYS A 261 -8.94 7.37 -14.94
N GLY A 262 -9.70 8.29 -14.34
CA GLY A 262 -10.47 8.04 -13.13
C GLY A 262 -11.54 6.95 -13.33
N PHE A 263 -12.41 7.09 -14.33
CA PHE A 263 -13.43 6.07 -14.61
C PHE A 263 -12.83 4.71 -14.97
N LEU A 264 -11.73 4.70 -15.74
CA LEU A 264 -11.03 3.46 -16.06
C LEU A 264 -10.50 2.78 -14.79
N TYR A 265 -9.92 3.54 -13.85
CA TYR A 265 -9.49 3.02 -12.57
C TYR A 265 -10.65 2.44 -11.76
N ALA A 266 -11.76 3.19 -11.64
CA ALA A 266 -12.95 2.75 -10.92
C ALA A 266 -13.52 1.43 -11.49
N MET A 267 -13.59 1.32 -12.82
CA MET A 267 -14.07 0.12 -13.50
C MET A 267 -13.13 -1.08 -13.28
N LEU A 268 -11.82 -0.88 -13.35
CA LEU A 268 -10.85 -1.95 -13.08
C LEU A 268 -10.93 -2.44 -11.63
N VAL A 269 -11.05 -1.53 -10.67
CA VAL A 269 -11.24 -1.88 -9.25
C VAL A 269 -12.55 -2.63 -9.03
N PHE A 270 -13.64 -2.17 -9.66
CA PHE A 270 -14.94 -2.84 -9.56
C PHE A 270 -14.93 -4.25 -10.17
N VAL A 271 -14.34 -4.41 -11.36
CA VAL A 271 -14.18 -5.73 -12.00
C VAL A 271 -13.31 -6.65 -11.14
N ALA A 272 -12.19 -6.15 -10.62
CA ALA A 272 -11.33 -6.92 -9.72
C ALA A 272 -12.09 -7.38 -8.47
N PHE A 273 -12.86 -6.48 -7.85
CA PHE A 273 -13.72 -6.78 -6.72
C PHE A 273 -14.76 -7.86 -7.06
N CYS A 274 -15.53 -7.70 -8.15
CA CYS A 274 -16.51 -8.69 -8.61
C CYS A 274 -15.86 -10.07 -8.86
N CYS A 275 -14.68 -10.09 -9.48
CA CYS A 275 -13.91 -11.32 -9.69
C CYS A 275 -13.52 -11.98 -8.36
N SER A 276 -13.05 -11.20 -7.37
CA SER A 276 -12.77 -11.72 -6.03
C SER A 276 -14.01 -12.32 -5.38
N PHE A 277 -15.16 -11.67 -5.45
CA PHE A 277 -16.42 -12.20 -4.90
C PHE A 277 -16.89 -13.49 -5.58
N MET A 278 -16.74 -13.59 -6.90
CA MET A 278 -17.07 -14.82 -7.62
C MET A 278 -16.14 -15.98 -7.25
N CYS A 279 -14.87 -15.69 -6.95
CA CYS A 279 -13.93 -16.70 -6.47
C CYS A 279 -14.22 -17.15 -5.03
N LEU A 280 -14.75 -16.27 -4.17
CA LEU A 280 -15.09 -16.61 -2.77
C LEU A 280 -16.31 -17.52 -2.61
N LYS A 281 -17.17 -17.62 -3.62
CA LYS A 281 -18.41 -18.41 -3.56
C LYS A 281 -18.20 -19.89 -3.94
N ARG A 282 -16.98 -20.28 -4.31
CA ARG A 282 -16.63 -21.68 -4.63
C ARG A 282 -16.02 -22.37 -3.42
#